data_AF-A0A151RBK8-F1
#
_entry.id   AF-A0A151RBK8-F1
#
_cell.length_a   1.000
_cell.length_b   1.000
_cell.length_c   1.000
_cell.angle_alpha   90.00
_cell.angle_beta   90.00
_cell.angle_gamma   90.00
#
_symmetry.space_group_name_H-M   'P 1'
#
loop_
_entity.id
_entity.type
_entity.pdbx_description
1 polymer ?
#
loop_
_entity_poly.entity_id
_entity_poly.type
_entity_poly.pdbx_seq_one_letter_code
_entity_poly.pdbx_strand_id
1 'polypeptide(L)'
;MKKCELCNKPAKLFCESDQASLCWECDAKVHSANFLVTKHPRILLCHVCQSLTAWHGTGPKFVPTISVCNTCTCSQQNHDHDDGTEEDHVENHDGGVTQDDEENQVVPGTSTPPPPASTSSSVATSSTRFSNVEEAASD
;
A
#
# COMPACT_ATOMS: atom_id res chain seq x y z
N MET A 1 -19.30 -7.78 12.79
CA MET A 1 -17.99 -7.11 12.88
C MET A 1 -16.95 -8.05 13.50
N LYS A 2 -15.75 -8.18 12.93
CA LYS A 2 -14.58 -8.87 13.52
C LYS A 2 -14.21 -8.24 14.86
N LYS A 3 -13.98 -9.11 15.84
CA LYS A 3 -13.60 -8.74 17.21
C LYS A 3 -12.12 -9.02 17.43
N CYS A 4 -11.52 -8.31 18.37
CA CYS A 4 -10.17 -8.57 18.82
C CYS A 4 -10.14 -9.89 19.58
N GLU A 5 -9.26 -10.81 19.19
CA GLU A 5 -9.15 -12.15 19.81
C GLU A 5 -8.74 -12.08 21.30
N LEU A 6 -8.10 -10.98 21.72
CA LEU A 6 -7.59 -10.84 23.10
C LEU A 6 -8.55 -10.11 24.06
N CYS A 7 -9.42 -9.23 23.56
CA CYS A 7 -10.23 -8.37 24.42
C CYS A 7 -11.66 -8.12 23.93
N ASN A 8 -12.09 -8.77 22.85
CA ASN A 8 -13.43 -8.67 22.26
C ASN A 8 -13.88 -7.28 21.76
N LYS A 9 -13.06 -6.23 21.92
CA LYS A 9 -13.26 -4.91 21.29
C LYS A 9 -13.21 -5.00 19.75
N PRO A 10 -13.71 -4.03 18.99
CA PRO A 10 -13.63 -4.06 17.52
C PRO A 10 -12.19 -4.18 17.01
N ALA A 11 -11.94 -5.17 16.15
CA ALA A 11 -10.62 -5.35 15.52
C ALA A 11 -10.37 -4.28 14.44
N LYS A 12 -9.09 -3.98 14.22
CA LYS A 12 -8.61 -2.96 13.28
C LYS A 12 -7.53 -3.50 12.35
N LEU A 13 -6.75 -4.48 12.81
CA LEU A 13 -5.70 -5.13 12.04
C LEU A 13 -5.90 -6.63 12.03
N PHE A 14 -5.33 -7.28 11.02
CA PHE A 14 -5.13 -8.72 10.96
C PHE A 14 -3.63 -9.00 10.87
N CYS A 15 -3.11 -9.81 11.78
CA CYS A 15 -1.74 -10.33 11.73
C CYS A 15 -1.75 -11.63 10.93
N GLU A 16 -1.00 -11.70 9.83
CA GLU A 16 -1.00 -12.91 8.99
C GLU A 16 -0.22 -14.05 9.64
N SER A 17 0.90 -13.75 10.32
CA SER A 17 1.71 -14.76 11.01
C SER A 17 0.95 -15.46 12.13
N ASP A 18 0.19 -14.71 12.93
CA ASP A 18 -0.57 -15.24 14.06
C ASP A 18 -2.00 -15.63 13.68
N GLN A 19 -2.43 -15.35 12.43
CA GLN A 19 -3.81 -15.52 11.94
C GLN A 19 -4.86 -14.88 12.87
N ALA A 20 -4.54 -13.74 13.46
CA ALA A 20 -5.31 -13.13 14.53
C ALA A 20 -5.78 -11.73 14.16
N SER A 21 -7.03 -11.41 14.51
CA SER A 21 -7.58 -10.05 14.40
C SER A 21 -7.38 -9.30 15.71
N LEU A 22 -6.76 -8.12 15.67
CA LEU A 22 -6.39 -7.33 16.85
C LEU A 22 -6.94 -5.90 16.79
N CYS A 23 -7.27 -5.34 17.94
CA CYS A 23 -7.47 -3.89 18.10
C CYS A 23 -6.11 -3.18 18.28
N TRP A 24 -6.08 -1.85 18.16
CA TRP A 24 -4.84 -1.06 18.28
C TRP A 24 -4.07 -1.29 19.59
N GLU A 25 -4.78 -1.35 20.72
CA GLU A 25 -4.17 -1.55 22.04
C GLU A 25 -3.50 -2.92 22.14
N CYS A 26 -4.18 -3.96 21.66
CA CYS A 26 -3.69 -5.34 21.70
C CYS A 26 -2.56 -5.56 20.69
N ASP A 27 -2.69 -4.99 19.48
CA ASP A 27 -1.63 -5.00 18.47
C ASP A 27 -0.32 -4.45 19.02
N ALA A 28 -0.36 -3.25 19.62
CA ALA A 28 0.82 -2.61 20.20
C ALA A 28 1.45 -3.46 21.31
N LYS A 29 0.66 -4.12 22.16
CA LYS A 29 1.17 -5.01 23.21
C LYS A 29 1.86 -6.24 22.63
N VAL A 30 1.25 -6.88 21.62
CA VAL A 30 1.79 -8.09 20.98
C VAL A 30 3.05 -7.75 20.18
N HIS A 31 2.97 -6.78 19.26
CA HIS A 31 4.03 -6.51 18.28
C HIS A 31 5.16 -5.62 18.81
N SER A 32 5.03 -5.03 20.00
CA SER A 32 6.13 -4.37 20.71
C SER A 32 6.85 -5.29 21.72
N ALA A 33 6.42 -6.54 21.89
CA ALA A 33 6.99 -7.43 22.93
C ALA A 33 8.43 -7.86 22.63
N ASN A 34 8.76 -8.12 21.35
CA ASN A 34 10.11 -8.44 20.90
C ASN A 34 10.28 -8.16 19.40
N PHE A 35 11.53 -8.15 18.92
CA PHE A 35 11.85 -7.82 17.53
C PHE A 35 11.34 -8.85 16.49
N LEU A 36 11.07 -10.09 16.89
CA LEU A 36 10.56 -11.12 15.98
C LEU A 36 9.10 -10.84 15.66
N VAL A 37 8.28 -10.62 16.69
CA VAL A 37 6.86 -10.32 16.52
C VAL A 37 6.64 -8.96 15.87
N THR A 38 7.51 -7.97 16.11
CA THR A 38 7.50 -6.67 15.40
C THR A 38 7.53 -6.83 13.87
N LYS A 39 8.19 -7.87 13.36
CA LYS A 39 8.32 -8.14 11.92
C LYS A 39 7.11 -8.85 11.33
N HIS A 40 6.13 -9.28 12.13
CA HIS A 40 4.92 -9.91 11.61
C HIS A 40 4.20 -8.95 10.65
N PRO A 41 3.83 -9.41 9.44
CA PRO A 41 3.06 -8.62 8.50
C PRO A 41 1.63 -8.47 9.03
N ARG A 42 1.17 -7.22 9.03
CA ARG A 42 -0.16 -6.84 9.46
C ARG A 42 -0.87 -6.06 8.36
N ILE A 43 -2.15 -6.34 8.22
CA ILE A 43 -3.03 -5.75 7.21
C ILE A 43 -4.12 -4.97 7.91
N LEU A 44 -4.44 -3.76 7.45
CA LEU A 44 -5.58 -3.01 7.99
C LEU A 44 -6.90 -3.60 7.50
N LEU A 45 -7.86 -3.70 8.42
CA LEU A 45 -9.23 -4.07 8.11
C LEU A 45 -9.99 -2.86 7.60
N CYS A 46 -10.78 -3.07 6.55
CA CYS A 46 -11.66 -2.06 5.98
C CYS A 46 -12.59 -1.52 7.06
N HIS A 47 -12.68 -0.19 7.18
CA HIS A 47 -13.53 0.44 8.18
C HIS A 47 -15.01 0.13 7.98
N VAL A 48 -15.42 -0.08 6.74
CA VAL A 48 -16.82 -0.29 6.34
C VAL A 48 -17.23 -1.75 6.49
N CYS A 49 -16.55 -2.66 5.78
CA CYS A 49 -16.94 -4.08 5.71
C CYS A 49 -15.99 -5.04 6.43
N GLN A 50 -14.86 -4.54 6.96
CA GLN A 50 -13.82 -5.34 7.63
C GLN A 50 -13.21 -6.47 6.80
N SER A 51 -13.28 -6.36 5.48
CA SER A 51 -12.40 -7.09 4.57
C SER A 51 -10.95 -6.65 4.78
N LEU A 52 -10.00 -7.47 4.34
CA LEU A 52 -8.60 -7.03 4.23
C LEU A 52 -8.51 -5.89 3.21
N THR A 53 -7.64 -4.92 3.45
CA THR A 53 -7.34 -3.83 2.52
C THR A 53 -5.98 -4.03 1.87
N ALA A 54 -5.65 -3.23 0.86
CA ALA A 54 -4.33 -3.27 0.23
C ALA A 54 -3.20 -2.75 1.14
N TRP A 55 -3.56 -2.09 2.25
CA TRP A 55 -2.58 -1.60 3.21
C TRP A 55 -1.95 -2.77 3.97
N HIS A 56 -0.63 -2.84 3.96
CA HIS A 56 0.16 -3.80 4.71
C HIS A 56 1.36 -3.09 5.37
N GLY A 57 1.81 -3.59 6.52
CA GLY A 57 2.94 -3.00 7.23
C GLY A 57 3.56 -3.94 8.26
N THR A 58 4.79 -3.62 8.66
CA THR A 58 5.52 -4.26 9.77
C THR A 58 6.06 -3.16 10.70
N GLY A 59 6.39 -3.47 11.95
CA GLY A 59 6.91 -2.48 12.90
C GLY A 59 6.40 -2.66 14.34
N PRO A 60 6.82 -1.82 15.30
CA PRO A 60 6.42 -2.03 16.69
C PRO A 60 5.01 -1.49 16.97
N LYS A 61 4.68 -0.34 16.35
CA LYS A 61 3.40 0.37 16.50
C LYS A 61 3.11 1.12 15.21
N PHE A 62 1.83 1.25 14.89
CA PHE A 62 1.37 2.13 13.83
C PHE A 62 0.59 3.30 14.42
N VAL A 63 0.59 4.41 13.69
CA VAL A 63 -0.34 5.50 13.98
C VAL A 63 -1.76 5.00 13.66
N PRO A 64 -2.75 5.17 14.55
CA PRO A 64 -4.12 4.78 14.27
C PRO A 64 -4.61 5.39 12.96
N THR A 65 -4.86 4.54 11.97
CA THR A 65 -5.21 4.93 10.60
C THR A 65 -6.46 4.19 10.15
N ILE A 66 -7.22 4.79 9.25
CA ILE A 66 -8.43 4.21 8.66
C ILE A 66 -8.10 3.80 7.23
N SER A 67 -8.47 2.59 6.83
CA SER A 67 -8.40 2.14 5.44
C SER A 67 -9.77 1.67 4.96
N VAL A 68 -9.97 1.75 3.64
CA VAL A 68 -11.18 1.31 2.94
C VAL A 68 -10.73 0.41 1.79
N CYS A 69 -11.42 -0.72 1.57
CA CYS A 69 -11.13 -1.61 0.46
C CYS A 69 -11.68 -1.05 -0.86
N ASN A 70 -11.10 -1.48 -2.00
CA ASN A 70 -11.54 -1.02 -3.34
C ASN A 70 -13.05 -1.16 -3.56
N THR A 71 -13.66 -2.23 -3.07
CA THR A 71 -15.11 -2.45 -3.18
C THR A 71 -15.88 -1.33 -2.48
N CYS A 72 -15.53 -1.00 -1.24
CA CYS A 72 -16.22 0.05 -0.48
C CYS A 72 -15.89 1.47 -0.97
N THR A 73 -14.75 1.68 -1.63
CA THR A 73 -14.43 2.94 -2.31
C THR A 73 -15.29 3.14 -3.57
N CYS A 74 -15.57 2.07 -4.32
CA CYS A 74 -16.35 2.11 -5.55
C CYS A 74 -17.87 2.21 -5.29
N SER A 75 -18.40 1.55 -4.26
CA SER A 75 -19.85 1.58 -3.95
C SER A 75 -20.42 2.97 -3.66
N GLN A 76 -19.59 3.97 -3.37
CA GLN A 76 -20.02 5.36 -3.15
C GLN A 76 -20.20 6.16 -4.46
N GLN A 77 -19.78 5.63 -5.62
CA GLN A 77 -19.77 6.37 -6.89
C GLN A 77 -20.95 6.03 -7.84
N ASN A 78 -21.87 5.14 -7.44
CA ASN A 78 -22.97 4.68 -8.32
C ASN A 78 -24.29 5.43 -8.10
N HIS A 79 -24.25 6.72 -7.75
CA HIS A 79 -25.47 7.48 -7.48
C HIS A 79 -25.62 8.79 -8.27
N ASP A 80 -25.00 8.88 -9.44
CA ASP A 80 -25.17 10.03 -10.32
C ASP A 80 -25.28 9.62 -11.81
N HIS A 81 -26.42 10.01 -12.40
CA HIS A 81 -26.80 10.02 -13.84
C HIS A 81 -27.46 8.77 -14.43
N ASP A 82 -28.71 8.52 -14.03
CA ASP A 82 -29.77 8.19 -14.98
C ASP A 82 -30.28 9.53 -15.55
N ASP A 83 -29.74 9.95 -16.69
CA ASP A 83 -30.37 10.98 -17.53
C ASP A 83 -30.64 10.31 -18.88
N GLY A 84 -31.77 9.60 -18.92
CA GLY A 84 -32.37 9.20 -20.18
C GLY A 84 -32.93 10.44 -20.86
N THR A 85 -32.16 11.05 -21.76
CA THR A 85 -32.72 11.95 -22.78
C THR A 85 -32.66 11.26 -24.13
N GLU A 86 -33.86 10.88 -24.55
CA GLU A 86 -34.29 10.41 -25.85
C GLU A 86 -33.77 11.22 -27.06
N GLU A 87 -33.60 10.49 -28.15
CA GLU A 87 -33.07 10.91 -29.45
C GLU A 87 -34.11 11.78 -30.19
N ASP A 88 -33.74 12.98 -30.65
CA ASP A 88 -34.45 13.64 -31.75
C ASP A 88 -33.46 14.16 -32.81
N HIS A 89 -33.63 13.62 -34.02
CA HIS A 89 -32.92 13.98 -35.23
C HIS A 89 -33.43 15.31 -35.77
N VAL A 90 -32.53 16.27 -36.02
CA VAL A 90 -32.79 17.29 -37.05
C VAL A 90 -31.53 17.50 -37.89
N GLU A 91 -31.63 17.14 -39.16
CA GLU A 91 -30.57 17.30 -40.14
C GLU A 91 -30.45 18.76 -40.65
N ASN A 92 -29.20 19.09 -41.05
CA ASN A 92 -28.76 20.05 -42.07
C ASN A 92 -28.91 21.57 -41.84
N HIS A 93 -27.77 22.26 -41.76
CA HIS A 93 -27.53 23.39 -42.67
C HIS A 93 -26.05 23.52 -43.06
N ASP A 94 -25.84 23.44 -44.38
CA ASP A 94 -24.63 23.75 -45.15
C ASP A 94 -24.19 25.22 -44.98
N GLY A 95 -22.87 25.47 -44.97
CA GLY A 95 -22.34 26.82 -45.17
C GLY A 95 -20.91 27.10 -44.69
N GLY A 96 -19.93 26.91 -45.57
CA GLY A 96 -18.86 27.89 -45.80
C GLY A 96 -17.64 27.92 -44.88
N VAL A 97 -16.49 27.52 -45.43
CA VAL A 97 -15.14 27.64 -44.85
C VAL A 97 -14.71 29.09 -44.60
N THR A 98 -14.03 29.35 -43.49
CA THR A 98 -12.88 30.28 -43.46
C THR A 98 -11.75 29.62 -42.69
N GLN A 99 -10.61 29.58 -43.34
CA GLN A 99 -9.34 29.08 -42.86
C GLN A 99 -8.71 30.23 -42.07
N ASP A 100 -8.63 30.10 -40.75
CA ASP A 100 -7.74 30.89 -39.93
C ASP A 100 -6.69 29.96 -39.31
N ASP A 101 -5.48 30.13 -39.82
CA ASP A 101 -4.25 29.61 -39.26
C ASP A 101 -4.07 30.16 -37.83
N GLU A 102 -3.99 29.30 -36.82
CA GLU A 102 -2.96 29.48 -35.79
C GLU A 102 -2.59 28.16 -35.12
N GLU A 103 -1.31 27.83 -35.29
CA GLU A 103 -0.64 26.62 -34.86
C GLU A 103 -0.79 26.38 -33.35
N ASN A 104 -1.44 25.27 -33.02
CA ASN A 104 -1.44 24.69 -31.70
C ASN A 104 -0.03 24.11 -31.42
N GLN A 105 0.86 24.86 -30.78
CA GLN A 105 2.10 24.28 -30.25
C GLN A 105 1.82 23.47 -28.99
N VAL A 106 1.60 22.17 -29.19
CA VAL A 106 1.76 21.17 -28.13
C VAL A 106 3.25 20.99 -27.86
N VAL A 107 3.73 21.46 -26.71
CA VAL A 107 5.10 21.16 -26.29
C VAL A 107 5.21 19.65 -26.03
N PRO A 108 6.17 18.93 -26.61
CA PRO A 108 6.52 17.61 -26.13
C PRO A 108 7.11 17.78 -24.74
N GLY A 109 6.34 17.45 -23.70
CA GLY A 109 6.86 17.34 -22.34
C GLY A 109 8.00 16.32 -22.35
N THR A 110 9.24 16.79 -22.35
CA THR A 110 10.41 15.94 -22.30
C THR A 110 10.40 15.21 -20.96
N SER A 111 10.05 13.92 -21.00
CA SER A 111 10.30 12.96 -19.94
C SER A 111 11.74 13.13 -19.46
N THR A 112 11.91 13.69 -18.26
CA THR A 112 13.22 13.69 -17.60
C THR A 112 13.46 12.27 -17.09
N PRO A 113 14.47 11.53 -17.56
CA PRO A 113 14.79 10.24 -16.99
C PRO A 113 15.40 10.41 -15.59
N PRO A 114 15.12 9.51 -14.63
CA PRO A 114 15.83 9.51 -13.35
C PRO A 114 17.32 9.19 -13.55
N PRO A 115 18.22 9.69 -12.68
CA PRO A 115 19.65 9.39 -12.77
C PRO A 115 19.92 7.89 -12.50
N PRO A 116 20.97 7.30 -13.11
CA PRO A 116 21.38 5.94 -12.80
C PRO A 116 21.92 5.84 -11.38
N ALA A 117 21.60 4.73 -10.71
CA ALA A 117 22.21 4.34 -9.45
C ALA A 117 23.73 4.27 -9.62
N SER A 118 24.46 4.96 -8.75
CA SER A 118 25.91 4.78 -8.63
C SER A 118 26.19 3.41 -8.04
N THR A 119 26.52 2.46 -8.92
CA THR A 119 27.34 1.32 -8.57
C THR A 119 28.76 1.81 -8.32
N SER A 120 29.31 1.48 -7.16
CA SER A 120 30.76 1.51 -6.94
C SER A 120 31.17 0.21 -6.27
N SER A 121 31.96 -0.52 -7.03
CA SER A 121 32.40 -1.89 -6.81
C SER A 121 33.53 -1.99 -5.79
N SER A 122 33.48 -3.08 -5.03
CA SER A 122 34.56 -3.93 -4.53
C SER A 122 35.95 -3.33 -4.28
N VAL A 123 36.40 -3.47 -3.02
CA VAL A 123 37.81 -3.78 -2.72
C VAL A 123 37.85 -5.16 -2.06
N ALA A 124 38.61 -6.06 -2.66
CA ALA A 124 39.01 -7.32 -2.06
C ALA A 124 40.26 -7.07 -1.22
N THR A 125 40.27 -7.56 0.02
CA THR A 125 41.51 -7.96 0.69
C THR A 125 41.26 -9.28 1.41
N SER A 126 42.00 -10.27 0.96
CA SER A 126 42.06 -11.65 1.41
C SER A 126 42.56 -11.79 2.85
N SER A 127 42.30 -12.99 3.39
CA SER A 127 43.08 -13.67 4.44
C SER A 127 42.79 -13.20 5.87
N THR A 128 42.49 -14.07 6.84
CA THR A 128 43.12 -15.36 7.13
C THR A 128 42.16 -16.34 7.81
N ARG A 129 42.24 -17.61 7.39
CA ARG A 129 41.92 -18.76 8.23
C ARG A 129 42.94 -18.82 9.36
N PHE A 130 42.51 -19.01 10.60
CA PHE A 130 43.31 -19.67 11.63
C PHE A 130 42.43 -20.65 12.41
N SER A 131 42.90 -21.89 12.43
CA SER A 131 42.36 -22.99 13.21
C SER A 131 42.74 -22.85 14.69
N ASN A 132 41.89 -23.45 15.54
CA ASN A 132 42.18 -24.10 16.82
C ASN A 132 42.87 -23.28 17.94
N VAL A 133 42.16 -23.15 19.06
CA VAL A 133 42.76 -23.47 20.36
C VAL A 133 41.79 -24.37 21.13
N GLU A 134 42.31 -25.54 21.45
CA GLU A 134 41.84 -26.54 22.39
C GLU A 134 42.53 -26.23 23.73
N GLU A 135 41.82 -26.35 24.85
CA GLU A 135 42.27 -26.58 26.25
C GLU A 135 41.10 -26.17 27.17
N ALA A 136 40.32 -27.06 27.80
CA ALA A 136 40.62 -28.06 28.85
C ALA A 136 40.38 -27.52 30.28
N ALA A 137 39.94 -28.47 31.14
CA ALA A 137 39.79 -28.44 32.60
C ALA A 137 38.61 -27.62 33.19
N SER A 138 37.59 -28.27 33.77
CA SER A 138 37.50 -28.85 35.14
C SER A 138 37.13 -27.81 36.20
N ASP A 139 35.88 -27.83 36.66
CA ASP A 139 35.47 -28.13 38.05
C ASP A 139 33.97 -28.45 38.08
#